data_AF-A0A0K8R707-F1
#
_entry.id   AF-A0A0K8R707-F1
#
_cell.length_a   1.000
_cell.length_b   1.000
_cell.length_c   1.000
_cell.angle_alpha   90.00
_cell.angle_beta   90.00
_cell.angle_gamma   90.00
#
_symmetry.space_group_name_H-M   'P 1'
#
loop_
_entity.id
_entity.type
_entity.pdbx_description
1 polymer ?
#
loop_
_entity_poly.entity_id
_entity_poly.type
_entity_poly.pdbx_seq_one_letter_code
_entity_poly.pdbx_strand_id
1 'polypeptide(L)'
;MPKKKTGQRKKAEKQKLRQKAIRDSAGRVNLGEHPCNAVMECDKCARKQKNRAFCYFCSALQRLPVCAKCGKMKCMMKSGDCVVKHPGQFTTGLGMVGAICDYCEAWVCHGRQCLTSHACTCPLQDATCIECERYVWEHGGRIFKCSFRNNFLCEDDQFEHQASCQILEAETLKCMSCNRLGHHSCLRCKTCYCDDHVKRKGFKYERNQPVPCPKCGFETQQTKDLSMSTRHHSYGRQAMSSGRDDDEDDGYDYSGAGYYGSGGGGGDLDDEDDEDDEDDDDDDDEDEETDEDESSDEKEGGKEDKEEGKEGKE
;
A
#
# COMPACT_ATOMS: atom_id res chain seq x y z
N MET A 1 -36.89 22.77 21.83
CA MET A 1 -35.51 22.99 21.33
C MET A 1 -34.73 21.70 21.42
N PRO A 2 -33.99 21.27 20.37
CA PRO A 2 -33.06 20.15 20.49
C PRO A 2 -32.06 20.44 21.61
N LYS A 3 -31.87 19.51 22.55
CA LYS A 3 -30.91 19.67 23.65
C LYS A 3 -29.52 19.98 23.08
N LYS A 4 -28.85 21.02 23.59
CA LYS A 4 -27.47 21.35 23.20
C LYS A 4 -26.60 20.12 23.41
N LYS A 5 -25.90 19.68 22.35
CA LYS A 5 -24.96 18.54 22.42
C LYS A 5 -23.89 18.84 23.47
N THR A 6 -23.58 17.86 24.32
CA THR A 6 -22.48 17.93 25.28
C THR A 6 -21.13 18.09 24.56
N GLY A 7 -20.11 18.62 25.25
CA GLY A 7 -18.76 18.79 24.69
C GLY A 7 -18.17 17.48 24.18
N GLN A 8 -18.35 16.39 24.94
CA GLN A 8 -17.95 15.04 24.54
C GLN A 8 -18.65 14.59 23.25
N ARG A 9 -19.96 14.79 23.14
CA ARG A 9 -20.72 14.42 21.93
C ARG A 9 -20.27 15.21 20.70
N LYS A 10 -19.92 16.49 20.87
CA LYS A 10 -19.34 17.31 19.78
C LYS A 10 -17.96 16.82 19.36
N LYS A 11 -17.10 16.41 20.31
CA LYS A 11 -15.76 15.86 20.02
C LYS A 11 -15.86 14.53 19.27
N ALA A 12 -16.73 13.62 19.71
CA ALA A 12 -16.96 12.34 19.06
C ALA A 12 -17.48 12.51 17.62
N GLU A 13 -18.42 13.44 17.40
CA GLU A 13 -18.96 13.73 16.06
C GLU A 13 -17.89 14.32 15.14
N LYS A 14 -17.04 15.21 15.65
CA LYS A 14 -15.90 15.76 14.90
C LYS A 14 -14.87 14.66 14.55
N GLN A 15 -14.59 13.74 15.48
CA GLN A 15 -13.69 12.61 15.25
C GLN A 15 -14.25 11.67 14.18
N LYS A 16 -15.55 11.35 14.23
CA LYS A 16 -16.21 10.52 13.22
C LYS A 16 -16.16 11.15 11.82
N LEU A 17 -16.39 12.46 11.73
CA LEU A 17 -16.23 13.20 10.47
C LEU A 17 -14.78 13.17 9.96
N ARG A 18 -13.80 13.30 10.87
CA ARG A 18 -12.37 13.21 10.51
C ARG A 18 -12.00 11.81 10.00
N GLN A 19 -12.42 10.75 10.68
CA GLN A 19 -12.19 9.37 10.24
C GLN A 19 -12.84 9.09 8.88
N LYS A 20 -14.05 9.60 8.65
CA LYS A 20 -14.70 9.51 7.35
C LYS A 20 -13.89 10.22 6.26
N ALA A 21 -13.42 11.44 6.52
CA ALA A 21 -12.58 12.18 5.59
C ALA A 21 -11.26 11.45 5.29
N ILE A 22 -10.64 10.83 6.30
CA ILE A 22 -9.44 10.01 6.12
C ILE A 22 -9.74 8.83 5.20
N ARG A 23 -10.84 8.10 5.43
CA ARG A 23 -11.25 6.96 4.59
C ARG A 23 -11.55 7.37 3.15
N ASP A 24 -12.25 8.48 2.97
CA ASP A 24 -12.56 9.02 1.63
C ASP A 24 -11.28 9.48 0.91
N SER A 25 -10.26 9.93 1.66
CA SER A 25 -8.96 10.33 1.12
C SER A 25 -8.01 9.16 0.82
N ALA A 26 -8.13 8.04 1.53
CA ALA A 26 -7.21 6.90 1.45
C ALA A 26 -7.11 6.30 0.02
N GLY A 27 -8.21 6.33 -0.73
CA GLY A 27 -8.24 5.89 -2.13
C GLY A 27 -7.58 6.86 -3.12
N ARG A 28 -7.33 8.12 -2.71
CA ARG A 28 -6.71 9.17 -3.53
C ARG A 28 -5.22 9.37 -3.23
N VAL A 29 -4.71 8.77 -2.16
CA VAL A 29 -3.29 8.89 -1.81
C VAL A 29 -2.46 8.11 -2.81
N ASN A 30 -1.66 8.85 -3.60
CA ASN A 30 -0.66 8.28 -4.49
C ASN A 30 0.44 7.64 -3.64
N LEU A 31 0.45 6.31 -3.58
CA LEU A 31 1.38 5.56 -2.76
C LEU A 31 2.83 5.79 -3.20
N GLY A 32 3.09 5.99 -4.51
CA GLY A 32 4.44 6.17 -5.03
C GLY A 32 5.11 7.48 -4.60
N GLU A 33 4.32 8.52 -4.33
CA GLU A 33 4.81 9.85 -3.91
C GLU A 33 4.91 10.00 -2.39
N HIS A 34 4.28 9.10 -1.63
CA HIS A 34 4.24 9.22 -0.18
C HIS A 34 5.61 8.86 0.44
N PRO A 35 6.14 9.66 1.40
CA PRO A 35 7.50 9.44 1.91
C PRO A 35 7.75 8.07 2.54
N CYS A 36 6.73 7.42 3.10
CA CYS A 36 6.83 6.06 3.64
C CYS A 36 7.08 4.97 2.56
N ASN A 37 6.83 5.27 1.28
CA ASN A 37 7.08 4.35 0.16
C ASN A 37 8.09 4.93 -0.85
N ALA A 38 8.84 5.96 -0.45
CA ALA A 38 9.96 6.46 -1.21
C ALA A 38 11.03 5.37 -1.37
N VAL A 39 11.80 5.42 -2.45
CA VAL A 39 12.94 4.51 -2.65
C VAL A 39 14.09 4.95 -1.75
N MET A 40 14.73 3.99 -1.09
CA MET A 40 15.97 4.17 -0.34
C MET A 40 17.01 3.14 -0.79
N GLU A 41 18.28 3.47 -0.63
CA GLU A 41 19.40 2.56 -0.84
C GLU A 41 20.10 2.36 0.50
N CYS A 42 20.33 1.11 0.89
CA CYS A 42 20.95 0.80 2.18
C CYS A 42 22.44 1.21 2.19
N ASP A 43 22.84 1.99 3.20
CA ASP A 43 24.23 2.43 3.35
C ASP A 43 25.23 1.28 3.55
N LYS A 44 24.78 0.13 4.08
CA LYS A 44 25.63 -1.03 4.40
C LYS A 44 25.76 -2.03 3.25
N CYS A 45 24.65 -2.38 2.59
CA CYS A 45 24.64 -3.43 1.57
C CYS A 45 24.32 -2.93 0.15
N ALA A 46 24.13 -1.61 -0.03
CA ALA A 46 23.83 -0.94 -1.31
C ALA A 46 22.60 -1.48 -2.08
N ARG A 47 21.76 -2.30 -1.43
CA ARG A 47 20.52 -2.80 -2.02
C ARG A 47 19.44 -1.72 -1.95
N LYS A 48 18.67 -1.61 -3.02
CA LYS A 48 17.51 -0.71 -3.11
C LYS A 48 16.31 -1.35 -2.45
N GLN A 49 15.58 -0.58 -1.66
CA GLN A 49 14.36 -0.99 -0.97
C GLN A 49 13.43 0.22 -0.79
N LYS A 50 12.26 0.02 -0.20
CA LYS A 50 11.37 1.12 0.19
C LYS A 50 11.82 1.70 1.53
N ASN A 51 11.47 2.95 1.78
CA ASN A 51 11.80 3.66 3.02
C ASN A 51 11.29 2.89 4.24
N ARG A 52 12.19 2.28 5.01
CA ARG A 52 11.91 1.47 6.20
C ARG A 52 12.87 1.85 7.32
N ALA A 53 12.48 1.55 8.56
CA ALA A 53 13.32 1.80 9.72
C ALA A 53 14.63 0.99 9.64
N PHE A 54 14.52 -0.25 9.15
CA PHE A 54 15.63 -1.18 8.99
C PHE A 54 15.74 -1.63 7.54
N CYS A 55 16.95 -2.01 7.15
CA CYS A 55 17.16 -2.68 5.87
C CYS A 55 16.61 -4.10 5.92
N TYR A 56 15.70 -4.45 5.02
CA TYR A 56 15.12 -5.79 4.99
C TYR A 56 16.15 -6.89 4.69
N PHE A 57 17.23 -6.54 3.99
CA PHE A 57 18.23 -7.53 3.56
C PHE A 57 19.33 -7.80 4.58
N CYS A 58 19.66 -6.84 5.44
CA CYS A 58 20.81 -6.93 6.34
C CYS A 58 20.55 -6.36 7.74
N SER A 59 19.30 -6.00 8.01
CA SER A 59 18.79 -5.44 9.27
C SER A 59 19.51 -4.16 9.74
N ALA A 60 20.29 -3.52 8.87
CA ALA A 60 21.03 -2.33 9.19
C ALA A 60 20.12 -1.10 9.28
N LEU A 61 20.39 -0.25 10.28
CA LEU A 61 19.80 1.08 10.39
C LEU A 61 20.43 2.03 9.37
N GLN A 62 19.60 2.81 8.68
CA GLN A 62 20.08 3.82 7.75
C GLN A 62 20.72 5.00 8.50
N ARG A 63 21.89 5.45 8.05
CA ARG A 63 22.60 6.57 8.68
C ARG A 63 21.83 7.88 8.56
N LEU A 64 21.16 8.08 7.43
CA LEU A 64 20.31 9.23 7.13
C LEU A 64 18.87 8.78 6.87
N PRO A 65 18.09 8.52 7.93
CA PRO A 65 16.74 8.02 7.77
C PRO A 65 15.79 9.15 7.34
N VAL A 66 14.81 8.85 6.48
CA VAL A 66 13.83 9.81 5.92
C VAL A 66 12.47 9.67 6.59
N CYS A 67 11.92 10.72 7.19
CA CYS A 67 10.65 10.59 7.92
C CYS A 67 9.50 10.15 6.99
N ALA A 68 8.79 9.08 7.37
CA ALA A 68 7.68 8.49 6.63
C ALA A 68 6.47 9.42 6.40
N LYS A 69 6.33 10.47 7.22
CA LYS A 69 5.23 11.43 7.12
C LYS A 69 5.60 12.72 6.38
N CYS A 70 6.71 13.35 6.77
CA CYS A 70 7.10 14.67 6.23
C CYS A 70 8.26 14.63 5.23
N GLY A 71 8.88 13.47 5.00
CA GLY A 71 9.99 13.31 4.05
C GLY A 71 11.29 14.00 4.44
N LYS A 72 11.38 14.57 5.65
CA LYS A 72 12.58 15.29 6.09
C LYS A 72 13.65 14.30 6.56
N MET A 73 14.90 14.51 6.10
CA MET A 73 16.13 13.84 6.56
C MET A 73 16.90 14.64 7.62
N LYS A 74 16.50 15.89 7.86
CA LYS A 74 17.06 16.75 8.89
C LYS A 74 15.97 17.56 9.58
N CYS A 75 16.03 17.65 10.89
CA CYS A 75 15.11 18.46 11.66
C CYS A 75 15.70 19.85 11.93
N MET A 76 14.97 20.88 11.52
CA MET A 76 15.31 22.28 11.81
C MET A 76 14.35 22.76 12.89
N MET A 77 14.85 23.19 14.06
CA MET A 77 13.97 23.61 15.16
C MET A 77 13.17 24.90 14.87
N LYS A 78 13.32 25.52 13.68
CA LYS A 78 12.59 26.73 13.28
C LYS A 78 11.07 26.62 13.41
N SER A 79 10.50 25.42 13.27
CA SER A 79 9.04 25.21 13.36
C SER A 79 8.52 24.97 14.78
N GLY A 80 9.38 24.76 15.79
CA GLY A 80 8.97 24.59 17.20
C GLY A 80 8.11 23.36 17.54
N ASP A 81 7.65 22.60 16.54
CA ASP A 81 6.75 21.45 16.71
C ASP A 81 7.43 20.15 17.19
N CYS A 82 8.73 20.19 17.52
CA CYS A 82 9.45 19.00 18.00
C CYS A 82 9.07 18.69 19.46
N VAL A 83 8.83 17.41 19.76
CA VAL A 83 8.67 16.90 21.13
C VAL A 83 10.01 16.97 21.87
N VAL A 84 11.11 16.60 21.20
CA VAL A 84 12.47 16.76 21.71
C VAL A 84 13.04 18.08 21.20
N LYS A 85 13.42 18.98 22.11
CA LYS A 85 13.98 20.29 21.75
C LYS A 85 15.47 20.14 21.42
N HIS A 86 15.91 20.74 20.32
CA HIS A 86 17.30 20.78 19.86
C HIS A 86 17.71 22.21 19.40
N PRO A 87 17.81 23.18 20.34
CA PRO A 87 18.10 24.57 20.03
C PRO A 87 19.47 24.75 19.37
N GLY A 88 19.52 25.56 18.31
CA GLY A 88 20.78 25.92 17.65
C GLY A 88 21.46 24.79 16.87
N GLN A 89 20.89 23.60 16.82
CA GLN A 89 21.46 22.44 16.14
C GLN A 89 20.46 21.79 15.18
N PHE A 90 20.98 21.29 14.06
CA PHE A 90 20.23 20.43 13.14
C PHE A 90 20.36 19.00 13.60
N THR A 91 19.23 18.40 13.97
CA THR A 91 19.20 17.00 14.36
C THR A 91 19.05 16.13 13.11
N THR A 92 19.93 15.15 12.97
CA THR A 92 19.97 14.19 11.86
C THR A 92 20.17 12.78 12.39
N GLY A 93 19.98 11.76 11.55
CA GLY A 93 20.25 10.37 11.94
C GLY A 93 19.24 9.87 12.97
N LEU A 94 19.72 9.13 13.98
CA LEU A 94 18.86 8.58 15.03
C LEU A 94 18.32 9.66 15.98
N GLY A 95 19.00 10.80 16.13
CA GLY A 95 18.54 11.85 17.05
C GLY A 95 17.20 12.49 16.64
N MET A 96 16.80 12.36 15.38
CA MET A 96 15.50 12.87 14.90
C MET A 96 14.37 11.86 15.04
N VAL A 97 14.71 10.57 15.28
CA VAL A 97 13.81 9.41 15.43
C VAL A 97 12.89 9.61 16.63
N GLY A 98 11.58 9.57 16.37
CA GLY A 98 10.56 9.68 17.41
C GLY A 98 9.81 8.37 17.63
N ALA A 99 9.42 7.68 16.55
CA ALA A 99 8.71 6.41 16.60
C ALA A 99 8.91 5.60 15.31
N ILE A 100 8.55 4.33 15.32
CA ILE A 100 8.37 3.48 14.14
C ILE A 100 6.86 3.26 13.96
N CYS A 101 6.38 3.26 12.73
CA CYS A 101 4.97 3.03 12.43
C CYS A 101 4.68 1.54 12.23
N ASP A 102 3.71 0.98 12.96
CA ASP A 102 3.36 -0.45 12.87
C ASP A 102 2.84 -0.88 11.48
N TYR A 103 2.26 0.07 10.73
CA TYR A 103 1.69 -0.24 9.41
C TYR A 103 2.71 -0.25 8.28
N CYS A 104 3.64 0.71 8.27
CA CYS A 104 4.61 0.85 7.18
C CYS A 104 6.05 0.55 7.58
N GLU A 105 6.29 0.24 8.85
CA GLU A 105 7.60 -0.05 9.47
C GLU A 105 8.67 1.01 9.14
N ALA A 106 8.21 2.22 8.86
CA ALA A 106 9.07 3.34 8.52
C ALA A 106 9.12 4.27 9.70
N TRP A 107 10.29 4.87 9.93
CA TRP A 107 10.48 5.74 11.05
C TRP A 107 9.74 7.09 10.87
N VAL A 108 9.32 7.68 11.97
CA VAL A 108 8.58 8.94 12.05
C VAL A 108 9.33 9.93 12.93
N CYS A 109 9.45 11.18 12.48
CA CYS A 109 10.13 12.22 13.25
C CYS A 109 9.38 12.62 14.49
N HIS A 110 10.15 13.06 15.49
CA HIS A 110 9.64 13.55 16.77
C HIS A 110 8.82 14.85 16.67
N GLY A 111 8.42 15.29 15.47
CA GLY A 111 7.47 16.38 15.31
C GLY A 111 6.10 15.94 15.79
N ARG A 112 5.43 16.72 16.65
CA ARG A 112 4.12 16.35 17.20
C ARG A 112 3.12 16.07 16.08
N GLN A 113 3.11 16.86 15.02
CA GLN A 113 2.24 16.59 13.88
C GLN A 113 2.50 15.22 13.25
N CYS A 114 3.77 14.83 13.10
CA CYS A 114 4.13 13.56 12.50
C CYS A 114 3.72 12.39 13.40
N LEU A 115 4.09 12.43 14.67
CA LEU A 115 3.77 11.38 15.64
C LEU A 115 2.25 11.20 15.82
N THR A 116 1.51 12.30 15.97
CA THR A 116 0.06 12.25 16.26
C THR A 116 -0.80 11.87 15.05
N SER A 117 -0.30 12.04 13.82
CA SER A 117 -1.13 11.88 12.62
C SER A 117 -0.71 10.75 11.70
N HIS A 118 0.54 10.30 11.77
CA HIS A 118 1.07 9.35 10.77
C HIS A 118 0.33 8.02 10.81
N ALA A 119 0.21 7.37 11.97
CA ALA A 119 -0.50 6.09 12.09
C ALA A 119 -1.93 6.16 11.52
N CYS A 120 -2.71 7.17 11.91
CA CYS A 120 -4.09 7.35 11.44
C CYS A 120 -4.23 7.67 9.95
N THR A 121 -3.16 8.08 9.27
CA THR A 121 -3.19 8.48 7.85
C THR A 121 -2.14 7.71 7.05
N CYS A 122 -1.66 6.60 7.59
CA CYS A 122 -0.65 5.80 6.93
C CYS A 122 -1.27 5.20 5.67
N PRO A 123 -0.69 5.42 4.48
CA PRO A 123 -1.24 4.87 3.25
C PRO A 123 -1.12 3.34 3.17
N LEU A 124 -0.38 2.71 4.08
CA LEU A 124 -0.20 1.26 4.19
C LEU A 124 -1.01 0.63 5.35
N GLN A 125 -1.97 1.37 5.94
CA GLN A 125 -2.78 0.85 7.06
C GLN A 125 -3.54 -0.44 6.70
N ASP A 126 -4.09 -0.51 5.48
CA ASP A 126 -4.82 -1.68 4.97
C ASP A 126 -3.99 -2.43 3.89
N ALA A 127 -2.65 -2.35 3.97
CA ALA A 127 -1.77 -2.92 2.95
C ALA A 127 -1.52 -4.41 3.17
N THR A 128 -2.41 -5.22 2.58
CA THR A 128 -2.26 -6.66 2.44
C THR A 128 -2.23 -7.00 0.95
N CYS A 129 -1.29 -7.82 0.52
CA CYS A 129 -1.28 -8.28 -0.87
C CYS A 129 -2.55 -9.09 -1.14
N ILE A 130 -3.24 -8.79 -2.24
CA ILE A 130 -4.49 -9.52 -2.57
C ILE A 130 -4.27 -10.89 -3.22
N GLU A 131 -3.05 -11.24 -3.62
CA GLU A 131 -2.75 -12.53 -4.26
C GLU A 131 -2.17 -13.51 -3.25
N CYS A 132 -1.14 -13.10 -2.49
CA CYS A 132 -0.52 -13.96 -1.48
C CYS A 132 -0.96 -13.69 -0.03
N GLU A 133 -1.89 -12.76 0.21
CA GLU A 133 -2.48 -12.43 1.52
C GLU A 133 -1.49 -11.99 2.62
N ARG A 134 -0.23 -11.81 2.26
CA ARG A 134 0.86 -11.40 3.13
C ARG A 134 0.88 -9.88 3.37
N TYR A 135 1.38 -9.48 4.53
CA TYR A 135 1.47 -8.08 4.98
C TYR A 135 2.81 -7.43 4.62
N VAL A 136 2.92 -6.11 4.88
CA VAL A 136 4.11 -5.29 4.57
C VAL A 136 5.41 -5.90 5.13
N TRP A 137 5.32 -6.52 6.30
CA TRP A 137 6.40 -7.12 7.08
C TRP A 137 7.06 -8.30 6.34
N GLU A 138 6.29 -9.09 5.62
CA GLU A 138 6.73 -10.40 5.08
C GLU A 138 7.41 -10.29 3.69
N HIS A 139 7.36 -9.12 3.06
CA HIS A 139 7.92 -8.88 1.71
C HIS A 139 8.97 -7.78 1.66
N GLY A 140 9.40 -7.27 2.82
CA GLY A 140 10.34 -6.15 2.90
C GLY A 140 9.77 -4.83 2.43
N GLY A 141 8.47 -4.64 2.59
CA GLY A 141 7.82 -3.35 2.41
C GLY A 141 7.63 -2.89 0.96
N ARG A 142 7.91 -3.74 -0.02
CA ARG A 142 7.76 -3.40 -1.44
C ARG A 142 6.32 -3.64 -1.88
N ILE A 143 5.48 -2.64 -1.58
CA ILE A 143 4.03 -2.67 -1.87
C ILE A 143 3.68 -1.63 -2.94
N PHE A 144 2.81 -2.05 -3.85
CA PHE A 144 2.28 -1.27 -4.96
C PHE A 144 0.75 -1.25 -4.91
N LYS A 145 0.14 -0.25 -5.55
CA LYS A 145 -1.31 -0.23 -5.81
C LYS A 145 -1.56 -0.55 -7.26
N CYS A 146 -2.46 -1.50 -7.52
CA CYS A 146 -2.92 -1.79 -8.88
C CYS A 146 -3.65 -0.57 -9.47
N SER A 147 -3.27 -0.11 -10.66
CA SER A 147 -3.90 1.03 -11.35
C SER A 147 -5.40 0.79 -11.66
N PHE A 148 -5.80 -0.47 -11.86
CA PHE A 148 -7.16 -0.82 -12.27
C PHE A 148 -8.11 -1.12 -11.10
N ARG A 149 -7.60 -1.68 -10.00
CA ARG A 149 -8.41 -2.09 -8.83
C ARG A 149 -8.17 -1.26 -7.57
N ASN A 150 -7.09 -0.47 -7.51
CA ASN A 150 -6.59 0.21 -6.30
C ASN A 150 -6.39 -0.72 -5.09
N ASN A 151 -6.15 -2.00 -5.34
CA ASN A 151 -5.78 -2.97 -4.31
C ASN A 151 -4.26 -3.06 -4.18
N PHE A 152 -3.78 -3.51 -3.02
CA PHE A 152 -2.35 -3.63 -2.73
C PHE A 152 -1.77 -4.94 -3.28
N LEU A 153 -0.55 -4.86 -3.77
CA LEU A 153 0.22 -5.97 -4.35
C LEU A 153 1.65 -5.90 -3.84
N CYS A 154 2.24 -7.05 -3.55
CA CYS A 154 3.68 -7.13 -3.36
C CYS A 154 4.42 -6.99 -4.70
N GLU A 155 5.74 -6.81 -4.66
CA GLU A 155 6.57 -6.72 -5.87
C GLU A 155 6.50 -7.99 -6.73
N ASP A 156 6.46 -9.16 -6.08
CA ASP A 156 6.49 -10.46 -6.75
C ASP A 156 5.19 -10.68 -7.55
N ASP A 157 4.04 -10.36 -6.94
CA ASP A 157 2.71 -10.54 -7.56
C ASP A 157 2.31 -9.39 -8.49
N GLN A 158 3.05 -8.27 -8.48
CA GLN A 158 2.66 -7.06 -9.21
C GLN A 158 2.49 -7.34 -10.71
N PHE A 159 3.45 -8.04 -11.33
CA PHE A 159 3.47 -8.25 -12.77
C PHE A 159 2.41 -9.24 -13.24
N GLU A 160 2.28 -10.36 -12.54
CA GLU A 160 1.28 -11.39 -12.84
C GLU A 160 -0.14 -10.85 -12.66
N HIS A 161 -0.36 -10.12 -11.57
CA HIS A 161 -1.62 -9.45 -11.36
C HIS A 161 -1.91 -8.43 -12.46
N GLN A 162 -0.96 -7.56 -12.83
CA GLN A 162 -1.19 -6.54 -13.86
C GLN A 162 -1.55 -7.16 -15.22
N ALA A 163 -1.01 -8.33 -15.55
CA ALA A 163 -1.34 -9.06 -16.77
C ALA A 163 -2.79 -9.56 -16.78
N SER A 164 -3.31 -10.05 -15.64
CA SER A 164 -4.67 -10.62 -15.54
C SER A 164 -5.74 -9.63 -15.05
N CYS A 165 -5.34 -8.48 -14.52
CA CYS A 165 -6.23 -7.58 -13.79
C CYS A 165 -7.35 -6.95 -14.62
N GLN A 166 -7.15 -6.78 -15.93
CA GLN A 166 -8.21 -6.26 -16.80
C GLN A 166 -9.17 -7.35 -17.31
N ILE A 167 -8.80 -8.62 -17.16
CA ILE A 167 -9.60 -9.74 -17.63
C ILE A 167 -10.76 -9.99 -16.68
N LEU A 168 -11.98 -10.04 -17.22
CA LEU A 168 -13.17 -10.49 -16.49
C LEU A 168 -13.37 -11.96 -16.79
N GLU A 169 -13.19 -12.82 -15.79
CA GLU A 169 -13.39 -14.28 -15.91
C GLU A 169 -14.88 -14.67 -16.04
N ALA A 170 -15.80 -13.72 -15.95
CA ALA A 170 -17.21 -13.98 -16.07
C ALA A 170 -17.58 -14.33 -17.53
N GLU A 171 -17.70 -15.63 -17.81
CA GLU A 171 -18.05 -16.20 -19.13
C GLU A 171 -19.29 -15.58 -19.77
N THR A 172 -20.22 -15.06 -18.97
CA THR A 172 -21.53 -14.65 -19.47
C THR A 172 -21.71 -13.14 -19.63
N LEU A 173 -20.80 -12.28 -19.11
CA LEU A 173 -20.93 -10.81 -19.11
C LEU A 173 -22.32 -10.29 -18.67
N LYS A 174 -23.06 -11.12 -17.92
CA LYS A 174 -24.41 -10.82 -17.46
C LYS A 174 -24.32 -9.88 -16.26
N CYS A 175 -25.31 -9.03 -16.14
CA CYS A 175 -25.46 -8.19 -14.97
C CYS A 175 -25.68 -9.08 -13.73
N MET A 176 -24.95 -8.80 -12.65
CA MET A 176 -25.04 -9.56 -11.40
C MET A 176 -26.45 -9.50 -10.79
N SER A 177 -27.20 -8.44 -11.05
CA SER A 177 -28.54 -8.21 -10.49
C SER A 177 -29.69 -8.59 -11.43
N CYS A 178 -29.47 -8.61 -12.75
CA CYS A 178 -30.38 -9.25 -13.69
C CYS A 178 -29.57 -9.95 -14.78
N ASN A 179 -29.98 -11.15 -15.18
CA ASN A 179 -29.29 -11.95 -16.20
C ASN A 179 -29.30 -11.35 -17.63
N ARG A 180 -29.53 -10.03 -17.78
CA ARG A 180 -29.34 -9.26 -19.02
C ARG A 180 -27.86 -8.92 -19.21
N LEU A 181 -27.47 -8.48 -20.40
CA LEU A 181 -26.11 -8.04 -20.69
C LEU A 181 -25.70 -6.85 -19.81
N GLY A 182 -24.50 -6.90 -19.23
CA GLY A 182 -23.91 -5.79 -18.49
C GLY A 182 -23.16 -4.83 -19.42
N HIS A 183 -23.40 -3.53 -19.27
CA HIS A 183 -22.69 -2.47 -20.00
C HIS A 183 -21.58 -1.83 -19.16
N HIS A 184 -21.64 -1.99 -17.84
CA HIS A 184 -20.69 -1.43 -16.88
C HIS A 184 -20.01 -2.54 -16.09
N SER A 185 -18.68 -2.56 -16.08
CA SER A 185 -17.89 -3.54 -15.35
C SER A 185 -17.09 -2.88 -14.22
N CYS A 186 -17.11 -3.50 -13.05
CA CYS A 186 -16.24 -3.12 -11.93
C CYS A 186 -15.01 -4.02 -11.93
N LEU A 187 -13.83 -3.47 -12.22
CA LEU A 187 -12.59 -4.25 -12.19
C LEU A 187 -12.23 -4.70 -10.78
N ARG A 188 -12.56 -3.92 -9.74
CA ARG A 188 -12.29 -4.28 -8.34
C ARG A 188 -13.10 -5.49 -7.86
N CYS A 189 -14.37 -5.58 -8.24
CA CYS A 189 -15.23 -6.71 -7.88
C CYS A 189 -15.30 -7.80 -8.94
N LYS A 190 -14.71 -7.59 -10.13
CA LYS A 190 -14.83 -8.47 -11.30
C LYS A 190 -16.28 -8.82 -11.66
N THR A 191 -17.19 -7.84 -11.57
CA THR A 191 -18.63 -8.01 -11.81
C THR A 191 -19.16 -7.01 -12.82
N CYS A 192 -20.15 -7.45 -13.62
CA CYS A 192 -20.82 -6.62 -14.61
C CYS A 192 -22.21 -6.19 -14.11
N TYR A 193 -22.67 -5.02 -14.55
CA TYR A 193 -23.97 -4.43 -14.24
C TYR A 193 -24.58 -3.80 -15.50
N CYS A 194 -25.92 -3.85 -15.61
CA CYS A 194 -26.64 -3.07 -16.61
C CYS A 194 -26.83 -1.62 -16.12
N ASP A 195 -27.23 -0.72 -17.01
CA ASP A 195 -27.42 0.71 -16.73
C ASP A 195 -28.38 0.97 -15.57
N ASP A 196 -29.39 0.12 -15.41
CA ASP A 196 -30.40 0.23 -14.35
C ASP A 196 -29.86 -0.22 -12.99
N HIS A 197 -28.98 -1.23 -12.96
CA HIS A 197 -28.45 -1.81 -11.72
C HIS A 197 -27.14 -1.20 -11.25
N VAL A 198 -26.40 -0.52 -12.13
CA VAL A 198 -25.22 0.23 -11.73
C VAL A 198 -25.59 1.58 -11.09
N LYS A 199 -26.72 2.18 -11.51
CA LYS A 199 -27.19 3.48 -11.00
C LYS A 199 -28.14 3.30 -9.82
N ARG A 200 -27.85 3.94 -8.69
CA ARG A 200 -28.78 4.03 -7.56
C ARG A 200 -29.94 4.96 -7.91
N LYS A 201 -31.17 4.50 -7.71
CA LYS A 201 -32.38 5.32 -7.89
C LYS A 201 -32.32 6.55 -6.97
N GLY A 202 -32.56 7.73 -7.53
CA GLY A 202 -32.60 9.01 -6.79
C GLY A 202 -31.26 9.73 -6.63
N PHE A 203 -30.16 9.20 -7.17
CA PHE A 203 -28.87 9.90 -7.18
C PHE A 203 -28.64 10.61 -8.52
N LYS A 204 -28.23 11.88 -8.49
CA LYS A 204 -27.91 12.65 -9.69
C LYS A 204 -26.47 12.35 -10.09
N TYR A 205 -26.30 11.63 -11.18
CA TYR A 205 -24.98 11.38 -11.79
C TYR A 205 -24.62 12.53 -12.74
N GLU A 206 -23.40 13.04 -12.62
CA GLU A 206 -22.89 14.02 -13.58
C GLU A 206 -22.53 13.32 -14.90
N ARG A 207 -22.87 13.98 -16.01
CA ARG A 207 -22.56 13.47 -17.35
C ARG A 207 -21.03 13.45 -17.51
N ASN A 208 -20.48 12.32 -17.96
CA ASN A 208 -19.04 12.03 -18.12
C ASN A 208 -18.25 11.63 -16.86
N GLN A 209 -18.87 11.47 -15.69
CA GLN A 209 -18.19 10.82 -14.55
C GLN A 209 -18.43 9.30 -14.57
N PRO A 210 -17.42 8.49 -14.24
CA PRO A 210 -17.59 7.04 -14.12
C PRO A 210 -18.56 6.73 -12.98
N VAL A 211 -19.50 5.81 -13.23
CA VAL A 211 -20.52 5.44 -12.23
C VAL A 211 -19.85 4.56 -11.16
N PRO A 212 -20.02 4.84 -9.86
CA PRO A 212 -19.49 3.98 -8.81
C PRO A 212 -20.22 2.64 -8.74
N CYS A 213 -19.45 1.57 -8.54
CA CYS A 213 -19.95 0.21 -8.38
C CYS A 213 -20.92 0.12 -7.18
N PRO A 214 -22.09 -0.53 -7.32
CA PRO A 214 -23.05 -0.64 -6.23
C PRO A 214 -22.52 -1.43 -5.03
N LYS A 215 -21.61 -2.40 -5.25
CA LYS A 215 -21.03 -3.27 -4.21
C LYS A 215 -19.88 -2.60 -3.45
N CYS A 216 -18.90 -2.04 -4.16
CA CYS A 216 -17.67 -1.53 -3.52
C CYS A 216 -17.47 -0.01 -3.66
N GLY A 217 -18.33 0.70 -4.40
CA GLY A 217 -18.20 2.14 -4.64
C GLY A 217 -17.06 2.55 -5.59
N PHE A 218 -16.27 1.60 -6.09
CA PHE A 218 -15.17 1.88 -7.03
C PHE A 218 -15.69 2.23 -8.43
N GLU A 219 -14.95 3.07 -9.16
CA GLU A 219 -15.33 3.52 -10.50
C GLU A 219 -15.51 2.32 -11.45
N THR A 220 -16.65 2.29 -12.16
CA THR A 220 -16.91 1.30 -13.21
C THR A 220 -16.43 1.81 -14.55
N GLN A 221 -15.98 0.89 -15.40
CA GLN A 221 -15.62 1.16 -16.79
C GLN A 221 -16.67 0.56 -17.73
N GLN A 222 -16.79 1.06 -18.96
CA GLN A 222 -17.69 0.43 -19.91
C GLN A 222 -17.10 -0.91 -20.35
N THR A 223 -17.93 -1.95 -20.33
CA THR A 223 -17.50 -3.33 -20.64
C THR A 223 -16.91 -3.45 -22.05
N LYS A 224 -17.35 -2.59 -22.98
CA LYS A 224 -16.86 -2.54 -24.36
C LYS A 224 -15.45 -1.93 -24.51
N ASP A 225 -15.04 -1.08 -23.56
CA ASP A 225 -13.76 -0.38 -23.60
C ASP A 225 -12.64 -1.24 -22.96
N LEU A 226 -13.02 -2.36 -22.34
CA LEU A 226 -12.09 -3.36 -21.82
C LEU A 226 -11.70 -4.32 -22.95
N SER A 227 -10.39 -4.52 -23.15
CA SER A 227 -9.85 -5.52 -24.08
C SER A 227 -10.20 -6.93 -23.60
N MET A 228 -11.40 -7.38 -23.91
CA MET A 228 -11.90 -8.68 -23.46
C MET A 228 -11.43 -9.76 -24.43
N SER A 229 -10.31 -10.41 -24.10
CA SER A 229 -9.90 -11.63 -24.78
C SER A 229 -10.78 -12.77 -24.31
N THR A 230 -11.53 -13.39 -25.23
CA THR A 230 -12.23 -14.65 -25.00
C THR A 230 -11.32 -15.87 -25.13
N ARG A 231 -10.04 -15.65 -25.45
CA ARG A 231 -9.01 -16.68 -25.56
C ARG A 231 -7.96 -16.41 -24.48
N HIS A 232 -7.87 -17.30 -23.50
CA HIS A 232 -6.80 -17.27 -22.50
C HIS A 232 -5.49 -17.62 -23.23
N HIS A 233 -4.69 -16.62 -23.58
CA HIS A 233 -3.33 -16.85 -24.05
C HIS A 233 -2.43 -16.82 -22.82
N SER A 234 -2.14 -18.00 -22.28
CA SER A 234 -1.11 -18.16 -21.25
C SER A 234 0.23 -17.89 -21.91
N TYR A 235 0.78 -16.69 -21.72
CA TYR A 235 2.14 -16.36 -22.14
C TYR A 235 3.14 -17.01 -21.17
N GLY A 236 3.18 -18.35 -21.18
CA GLY A 236 4.31 -19.09 -20.62
C GLY A 236 5.50 -18.94 -21.56
N ARG A 237 6.71 -18.85 -21.01
CA ARG A 237 7.94 -19.06 -21.80
C ARG A 237 7.74 -20.38 -22.53
N GLN A 238 7.68 -20.35 -23.85
CA GLN A 238 7.68 -21.57 -24.64
C GLN A 238 8.99 -22.28 -24.33
N ALA A 239 8.96 -23.23 -23.39
CA ALA A 239 9.97 -24.27 -23.37
C ALA A 239 9.88 -24.92 -24.74
N MET A 240 10.98 -24.88 -25.47
CA MET A 240 11.13 -25.59 -26.73
C MET A 240 10.86 -27.06 -26.42
N SER A 241 9.61 -27.51 -26.61
CA SER A 241 9.20 -28.88 -26.33
C SER A 241 9.80 -29.74 -27.42
N SER A 242 10.98 -30.27 -27.12
CA SER A 242 11.54 -31.42 -27.78
C SER A 242 10.56 -32.60 -27.67
N GLY A 243 10.01 -33.02 -28.80
CA GLY A 243 9.82 -34.45 -29.07
C GLY A 243 8.39 -34.95 -29.30
N ARG A 244 8.27 -35.67 -30.42
CA ARG A 244 7.24 -36.61 -30.91
C ARG A 244 6.09 -36.01 -31.72
N ASP A 245 5.69 -36.56 -32.86
CA ASP A 245 6.24 -37.53 -33.83
C ASP A 245 5.19 -37.49 -34.95
N ASP A 246 5.57 -37.26 -36.20
CA ASP A 246 4.77 -37.71 -37.34
C ASP A 246 5.70 -37.86 -38.53
N ASP A 247 5.62 -39.05 -39.12
CA ASP A 247 6.57 -39.69 -40.02
C ASP A 247 6.60 -39.09 -41.45
N GLU A 248 7.67 -39.45 -42.16
CA GLU A 248 7.84 -39.50 -43.62
C GLU A 248 7.97 -38.17 -44.41
N ASP A 249 9.19 -37.83 -44.84
CA ASP A 249 9.63 -37.96 -46.25
C ASP A 249 10.98 -37.23 -46.49
N ASP A 250 11.77 -37.88 -47.32
CA ASP A 250 13.14 -37.67 -47.78
C ASP A 250 13.62 -36.22 -48.09
N GLY A 251 14.89 -35.92 -47.78
CA GLY A 251 15.50 -34.68 -48.27
C GLY A 251 16.94 -34.40 -47.85
N TYR A 252 17.89 -35.07 -48.51
CA TYR A 252 19.27 -34.63 -48.82
C TYR A 252 20.03 -33.74 -47.81
N ASP A 253 21.00 -34.37 -47.13
CA ASP A 253 22.12 -33.76 -46.43
C ASP A 253 22.95 -32.85 -47.37
N TYR A 254 23.01 -31.55 -47.06
CA TYR A 254 23.96 -30.63 -47.65
C TYR A 254 24.73 -29.91 -46.53
N SER A 255 26.02 -30.23 -46.49
CA SER A 255 27.05 -29.61 -45.67
C SER A 255 27.02 -28.08 -45.64
N GLY A 256 27.06 -27.51 -44.44
CA GLY A 256 27.27 -26.08 -44.21
C GLY A 256 28.17 -25.86 -43.00
N ALA A 257 29.46 -25.66 -43.27
CA ALA A 257 30.52 -25.42 -42.31
C ALA A 257 30.34 -24.15 -41.46
N GLY A 258 30.89 -24.15 -40.23
CA GLY A 258 31.37 -22.89 -39.64
C GLY A 258 31.43 -22.77 -38.12
N TYR A 259 32.62 -23.08 -37.57
CA TYR A 259 33.39 -22.19 -36.68
C TYR A 259 33.29 -22.31 -35.12
N TYR A 260 34.30 -23.01 -34.57
CA TYR A 260 35.11 -22.86 -33.31
C TYR A 260 34.50 -22.45 -31.95
N GLY A 261 34.94 -23.14 -30.87
CA GLY A 261 34.91 -22.53 -29.53
C GLY A 261 35.25 -23.29 -28.22
N SER A 262 35.96 -24.43 -28.21
CA SER A 262 36.83 -25.00 -27.14
C SER A 262 36.52 -24.88 -25.61
N GLY A 263 36.54 -26.05 -24.93
CA GLY A 263 37.10 -26.29 -23.57
C GLY A 263 36.06 -26.43 -22.44
N GLY A 264 36.07 -27.42 -21.54
CA GLY A 264 36.97 -28.54 -21.24
C GLY A 264 36.74 -28.97 -19.77
N GLY A 265 36.92 -30.26 -19.45
CA GLY A 265 37.20 -30.75 -18.10
C GLY A 265 36.02 -31.28 -17.28
N GLY A 266 36.05 -32.58 -16.97
CA GLY A 266 35.10 -33.27 -16.09
C GLY A 266 35.44 -33.20 -14.60
N GLY A 267 34.57 -33.78 -13.79
CA GLY A 267 34.74 -33.96 -12.35
C GLY A 267 33.49 -34.58 -11.71
N ASP A 268 33.60 -35.86 -11.39
CA ASP A 268 32.78 -36.67 -10.48
C ASP A 268 32.70 -36.03 -9.08
N LEU A 269 31.52 -36.02 -8.43
CA LEU A 269 31.39 -35.94 -6.97
C LEU A 269 30.09 -36.66 -6.51
N ASP A 270 30.30 -37.64 -5.64
CA ASP A 270 29.36 -38.31 -4.72
C ASP A 270 28.53 -37.32 -3.88
N ASP A 271 27.31 -37.72 -3.50
CA ASP A 271 26.51 -37.08 -2.47
C ASP A 271 25.94 -38.18 -1.55
N GLU A 272 26.55 -38.33 -0.37
CA GLU A 272 26.09 -39.13 0.78
C GLU A 272 25.49 -38.18 1.83
N ASP A 273 24.34 -38.60 2.38
CA ASP A 273 23.74 -38.34 3.71
C ASP A 273 23.84 -36.94 4.38
N ASP A 274 22.69 -36.44 4.87
CA ASP A 274 22.44 -36.48 6.32
C ASP A 274 20.99 -36.04 6.68
N GLU A 275 20.39 -36.83 7.56
CA GLU A 275 19.21 -36.53 8.36
C GLU A 275 19.58 -35.51 9.47
N ASP A 276 18.64 -34.67 9.92
CA ASP A 276 18.51 -34.39 11.36
C ASP A 276 17.22 -33.62 11.71
N ASP A 277 16.62 -34.10 12.81
CA ASP A 277 15.49 -33.61 13.59
C ASP A 277 15.73 -32.20 14.17
N GLU A 278 14.65 -31.52 14.60
CA GLU A 278 14.50 -31.04 15.99
C GLU A 278 13.17 -30.29 16.21
N ASP A 279 12.42 -30.78 17.20
CA ASP A 279 11.31 -30.14 17.92
C ASP A 279 11.76 -28.85 18.63
N ASP A 280 10.85 -27.89 18.83
CA ASP A 280 10.68 -27.28 20.17
C ASP A 280 9.35 -26.52 20.30
N ASP A 281 8.59 -26.93 21.32
CA ASP A 281 7.47 -26.23 21.93
C ASP A 281 7.99 -25.00 22.70
N ASP A 282 7.21 -23.91 22.78
CA ASP A 282 7.16 -23.13 24.03
C ASP A 282 5.90 -22.26 24.10
N ASP A 283 5.12 -22.53 25.14
CA ASP A 283 4.08 -21.70 25.75
C ASP A 283 4.70 -20.40 26.30
N ASP A 284 4.01 -19.27 26.25
CA ASP A 284 4.14 -18.30 27.36
C ASP A 284 2.94 -17.37 27.54
N ASP A 285 2.70 -17.09 28.82
CA ASP A 285 1.49 -16.64 29.51
C ASP A 285 0.99 -15.20 29.20
N GLU A 286 -0.34 -15.02 29.32
CA GLU A 286 -1.03 -13.73 29.32
C GLU A 286 -1.00 -13.09 30.73
N ASP A 287 -0.28 -11.98 30.90
CA ASP A 287 -0.31 -11.16 32.13
C ASP A 287 -1.32 -10.00 32.04
N GLU A 288 -2.11 -9.86 33.12
CA GLU A 288 -3.19 -8.90 33.35
C GLU A 288 -2.71 -7.46 33.60
N GLU A 289 -3.32 -6.46 32.96
CA GLU A 289 -3.10 -5.03 33.24
C GLU A 289 -4.25 -4.47 34.11
N THR A 290 -3.92 -4.12 35.35
CA THR A 290 -4.74 -3.30 36.26
C THR A 290 -4.39 -1.81 36.11
N ASP A 291 -5.37 -0.99 35.68
CA ASP A 291 -5.27 0.47 35.66
C ASP A 291 -6.14 1.11 36.76
N GLU A 292 -5.49 1.61 37.82
CA GLU A 292 -6.00 2.66 38.70
C GLU A 292 -5.04 3.86 38.59
N ASP A 293 -5.53 5.06 38.26
CA ASP A 293 -5.43 6.19 39.20
C ASP A 293 -6.06 7.51 38.70
N GLU A 294 -6.48 8.28 39.72
CA GLU A 294 -7.35 9.44 39.70
C GLU A 294 -6.65 10.82 39.59
N SER A 295 -7.46 11.80 39.14
CA SER A 295 -7.57 13.20 39.63
C SER A 295 -6.41 14.20 39.51
N SER A 296 -6.70 15.38 38.90
CA SER A 296 -6.81 16.65 39.66
C SER A 296 -7.16 17.87 38.78
N ASP A 297 -8.11 18.66 39.30
CA ASP A 297 -8.54 20.01 38.92
C ASP A 297 -7.43 21.06 39.03
N GLU A 298 -7.38 22.06 38.13
CA GLU A 298 -7.10 23.45 38.51
C GLU A 298 -7.83 24.47 37.59
N LYS A 299 -8.44 25.46 38.25
CA LYS A 299 -9.13 26.63 37.68
C LYS A 299 -8.13 27.73 37.34
N GLU A 300 -8.34 28.48 36.26
CA GLU A 300 -8.02 29.92 36.23
C GLU A 300 -9.01 30.70 35.35
N GLY A 301 -9.45 31.85 35.89
CA GLY A 301 -10.27 32.84 35.21
C GLY A 301 -9.42 33.97 34.63
N GLY A 302 -9.93 34.62 33.58
CA GLY A 302 -9.32 35.80 32.98
C GLY A 302 -10.40 36.71 32.40
N LYS A 303 -10.45 37.93 32.92
CA LYS A 303 -11.38 39.02 32.57
C LYS A 303 -11.25 39.49 31.12
N GLU A 304 -12.39 39.88 30.56
CA GLU A 304 -12.53 40.68 29.34
C GLU A 304 -12.18 42.15 29.64
N ASP A 305 -11.34 42.76 28.81
CA ASP A 305 -11.30 44.22 28.64
C ASP A 305 -11.50 44.56 27.16
N LYS A 306 -12.51 45.39 26.92
CA LYS A 306 -12.87 46.00 25.64
C LYS A 306 -12.14 47.33 25.51
N GLU A 307 -11.45 47.57 24.40
CA GLU A 307 -11.20 48.92 23.91
C GLU A 307 -11.65 49.04 22.45
N GLU A 308 -12.72 49.81 22.27
CA GLU A 308 -13.10 50.44 21.00
C GLU A 308 -12.37 51.78 20.88
N GLY A 309 -11.70 52.03 19.76
CA GLY A 309 -11.06 53.31 19.45
C GLY A 309 -11.09 53.58 17.94
N LYS A 310 -11.69 54.71 17.59
CA LYS A 310 -12.17 55.12 16.26
C LYS A 310 -11.10 55.59 15.27
N GLU A 311 -11.52 55.47 14.01
CA GLU A 311 -11.20 56.21 12.79
C GLU A 311 -10.67 57.67 12.90
N GLY A 312 -9.84 58.01 11.91
CA GLY A 312 -9.48 59.37 11.44
C GLY A 312 -8.18 59.29 10.63
N LYS A 313 -8.17 59.07 9.31
CA LYS A 313 -8.36 60.04 8.23
C LYS A 313 -7.57 61.35 8.43
N GLU A 314 -6.36 61.36 7.89
CA GLU A 314 -5.81 62.39 6.98
C GLU A 314 -4.85 61.71 6.00
#